data_AF-A0A8J9X6F1-F1
#
_entry.id   AF-A0A8J9X6F1-F1
#
_cell.length_a   1.000
_cell.length_b   1.000
_cell.length_c   1.000
_cell.angle_alpha   90.00
_cell.angle_beta   90.00
_cell.angle_gamma   90.00
#
_symmetry.space_group_name_H-M   'P 1'
#
loop_
_entity.id
_entity.type
_entity.pdbx_description
1 polymer ?
#
loop_
_entity_poly.entity_id
_entity_poly.type
_entity_poly.pdbx_seq_one_letter_code
_entity_poly.pdbx_strand_id
1 'polypeptide(L)'
;PSLKDGMSVEEEALKRRKTCRFIEEAGRVLKLPRVAVSTAMVFFHRFYAKHSFQDHDRFEVAVACIVLAAKTEESPKKLTTVIDECHKLKVRGMQA
;
A
#
# COMPACT_ATOMS: atom_id res chain seq x y z
N PRO A 1 4.41 -12.68 -11.12
CA PRO A 1 4.91 -11.74 -12.17
C PRO A 1 6.35 -11.34 -11.90
N SER A 2 6.63 -10.74 -10.73
CA SER A 2 7.96 -10.25 -10.36
C SER A 2 9.08 -11.30 -10.40
N LEU A 3 8.80 -12.56 -10.08
CA LEU A 3 9.77 -13.66 -10.24
C LEU A 3 10.23 -13.83 -11.70
N LYS A 4 9.31 -13.70 -12.66
CA LYS A 4 9.62 -13.80 -14.09
C LYS A 4 10.46 -12.60 -14.56
N ASP A 5 10.34 -11.47 -13.89
CA ASP A 5 11.11 -10.26 -14.18
C ASP A 5 12.44 -10.20 -13.41
N GLY A 6 12.81 -11.28 -12.71
CA GLY A 6 14.11 -11.40 -12.05
C GLY A 6 14.16 -10.98 -10.58
N MET A 7 13.02 -10.68 -9.94
CA MET A 7 12.96 -10.47 -8.48
C MET A 7 13.03 -11.81 -7.75
N SER A 8 13.79 -11.90 -6.65
CA SER A 8 13.79 -13.11 -5.82
C SER A 8 12.51 -13.22 -4.99
N VAL A 9 12.15 -14.44 -4.58
CA VAL A 9 11.00 -14.69 -3.69
C VAL A 9 11.15 -13.92 -2.37
N GLU A 10 12.37 -13.90 -1.82
CA GLU A 10 12.69 -13.24 -0.56
C GLU A 10 12.55 -11.73 -0.66
N GLU A 11 13.05 -11.14 -1.75
CA GLU A 11 12.93 -9.71 -2.03
C GLU A 11 11.45 -9.31 -2.20
N GLU A 12 10.69 -10.09 -2.97
CA GLU A 12 9.26 -9.84 -3.15
C GLU A 12 8.50 -9.92 -1.81
N ALA A 13 8.77 -10.96 -1.01
CA ALA A 13 8.17 -11.14 0.31
C ALA A 13 8.54 -10.01 1.27
N LEU A 14 9.79 -9.51 1.22
CA LEU A 14 10.23 -8.37 2.01
C LEU A 14 9.50 -7.08 1.59
N LYS A 15 9.41 -6.81 0.28
CA LYS A 15 8.69 -5.64 -0.26
C LYS A 15 7.21 -5.67 0.14
N ARG A 16 6.56 -6.84 0.05
CA ARG A 16 5.18 -7.02 0.50
C ARG A 16 5.04 -6.70 1.99
N ARG A 17 5.84 -7.31 2.86
CA ARG A 17 5.79 -7.06 4.32
C ARG A 17 6.05 -5.60 4.69
N LYS A 18 7.03 -4.95 4.06
CA LYS A 18 7.32 -3.53 4.29
C LYS A 18 6.15 -2.63 3.86
N THR A 19 5.51 -2.95 2.73
CA THR A 19 4.40 -2.16 2.20
C THR A 19 3.11 -2.38 3.00
N CYS A 20 2.84 -3.59 3.49
CA CYS A 20 1.70 -3.82 4.38
C CYS A 20 1.85 -3.02 5.70
N ARG A 21 3.05 -2.96 6.28
CA ARG A 21 3.32 -2.08 7.43
C ARG A 21 3.07 -0.61 7.12
N PHE A 22 3.44 -0.16 5.92
CA PHE A 22 3.13 1.20 5.47
C PHE A 22 1.61 1.43 5.35
N ILE A 23 0.86 0.49 4.78
CA ILE A 23 -0.61 0.57 4.67
C ILE A 23 -1.26 0.63 6.06
N GLU A 24 -0.78 -0.16 7.01
CA GLU A 24 -1.26 -0.17 8.39
C GLU A 24 -1.05 1.19 9.07
N GLU A 25 0.15 1.74 8.99
CA GLU A 25 0.49 3.02 9.59
C GLU A 25 -0.27 4.18 8.91
N ALA A 26 -0.41 4.15 7.58
CA ALA A 26 -1.23 5.10 6.84
C ALA A 26 -2.70 5.02 7.29
N GLY A 27 -3.25 3.82 7.46
CA GLY A 27 -4.59 3.61 7.99
C GLY A 27 -4.77 4.19 9.39
N ARG A 28 -3.78 4.04 10.26
CA ARG A 28 -3.77 4.61 11.62
C ARG A 28 -3.79 6.14 11.58
N VAL A 29 -2.91 6.76 10.80
CA VAL A 29 -2.81 8.23 10.66
C VAL A 29 -4.09 8.82 10.06
N LEU A 30 -4.65 8.14 9.04
CA LEU A 30 -5.88 8.57 8.36
C LEU A 30 -7.16 8.25 9.16
N LYS A 31 -7.02 7.55 10.30
CA LYS A 31 -8.13 7.07 11.13
C LYS A 31 -9.15 6.27 10.31
N LEU A 32 -8.65 5.30 9.55
CA LEU A 32 -9.48 4.34 8.81
C LEU A 32 -9.92 3.19 9.73
N PRO A 33 -11.11 2.63 9.52
CA PRO A 33 -11.52 1.43 10.23
C PRO A 33 -10.62 0.25 9.83
N ARG A 34 -10.42 -0.70 10.75
CA ARG A 34 -9.55 -1.87 10.52
C ARG A 34 -9.95 -2.67 9.28
N VAL A 35 -11.26 -2.75 8.98
CA VAL A 35 -11.76 -3.42 7.78
C VAL A 35 -11.22 -2.78 6.50
N ALA A 36 -11.21 -1.45 6.38
CA ALA A 36 -10.64 -0.74 5.23
C ALA A 36 -9.14 -0.94 5.07
N VAL A 37 -8.40 -1.00 6.17
CA VAL A 37 -6.96 -1.30 6.14
C VAL A 37 -6.72 -2.71 5.63
N SER A 38 -7.46 -3.70 6.13
CA SER A 38 -7.38 -5.09 5.65
C SER A 38 -7.76 -5.21 4.18
N THR A 39 -8.84 -4.55 3.75
CA THR A 39 -9.28 -4.51 2.35
C THR A 39 -8.20 -3.90 1.45
N ALA A 40 -7.53 -2.81 1.87
CA ALA A 40 -6.42 -2.21 1.13
C ALA A 40 -5.23 -3.18 0.98
N MET A 41 -4.87 -3.93 2.03
CA MET A 41 -3.82 -4.95 1.95
C MET A 41 -4.19 -6.07 0.97
N VAL A 42 -5.45 -6.53 0.99
CA VAL A 42 -5.94 -7.55 0.04
C VAL A 42 -5.88 -7.03 -1.40
N PHE A 43 -6.30 -5.79 -1.66
CA PHE A 43 -6.16 -5.17 -2.98
C PHE A 43 -4.71 -5.10 -3.44
N PHE A 44 -3.80 -4.65 -2.57
CA PHE A 44 -2.37 -4.61 -2.85
C PHE A 44 -1.79 -6.00 -3.16
N HIS A 45 -2.14 -7.02 -2.36
CA HIS A 45 -1.68 -8.38 -2.59
C HIS A 45 -2.16 -8.94 -3.92
N ARG A 46 -3.44 -8.72 -4.25
CA ARG A 46 -4.06 -9.15 -5.51
C ARG A 46 -3.48 -8.42 -6.72
N PHE A 47 -3.20 -7.12 -6.60
CA PHE A 47 -2.55 -6.35 -7.66
C PHE A 47 -1.20 -6.98 -8.04
N TYR A 48 -0.32 -7.18 -7.06
CA TYR A 48 1.00 -7.79 -7.31
C TYR A 48 0.97 -9.31 -7.52
N ALA A 49 -0.18 -9.97 -7.42
CA ALA A 49 -0.34 -11.33 -7.93
C ALA A 49 -0.47 -11.35 -9.47
N LYS A 50 -0.89 -10.23 -10.07
CA LYS A 50 -1.11 -10.06 -11.51
C LYS A 50 -0.08 -9.14 -12.18
N HIS A 51 0.46 -8.17 -11.45
CA HIS A 51 1.48 -7.21 -11.92
C HIS A 51 2.83 -7.39 -11.23
N SER A 52 3.89 -6.88 -11.83
CA SER A 52 5.25 -6.93 -11.28
C SER A 52 5.55 -5.75 -10.35
N PHE A 53 6.38 -6.00 -9.34
CA PHE A 53 6.99 -4.93 -8.53
C PHE A 53 8.01 -4.08 -9.30
N GLN A 54 8.43 -4.48 -10.50
CA GLN A 54 9.30 -3.68 -11.35
C GLN A 54 8.52 -2.67 -12.21
N ASP A 55 7.28 -2.99 -12.56
CA ASP A 55 6.46 -2.15 -13.44
C ASP A 55 5.78 -0.98 -12.71
N HIS A 56 5.53 -1.14 -11.40
CA HIS A 56 4.74 -0.18 -10.62
C HIS A 56 5.36 0.08 -9.24
N ASP A 57 5.47 1.37 -8.86
CA ASP A 57 5.92 1.77 -7.53
C ASP A 57 4.93 1.29 -6.46
N ARG A 58 5.44 0.49 -5.52
CA ARG A 58 4.63 -0.14 -4.48
C ARG A 58 3.93 0.84 -3.55
N PHE A 59 4.49 2.03 -3.33
CA PHE A 59 3.88 3.03 -2.47
C PHE A 59 2.75 3.74 -3.21
N GLU A 60 2.92 4.06 -4.49
CA GLU A 60 1.85 4.61 -5.32
C GLU A 60 0.66 3.65 -5.40
N VAL A 61 0.91 2.37 -5.67
CA VAL A 61 -0.13 1.33 -5.65
C VAL A 61 -0.78 1.22 -4.27
N ALA A 62 0.00 1.26 -3.19
CA ALA A 62 -0.54 1.21 -1.83
C ALA A 62 -1.47 2.41 -1.53
N VAL A 63 -1.10 3.63 -1.93
CA VAL A 63 -1.95 4.83 -1.79
C VAL A 63 -3.25 4.63 -2.58
N ALA A 64 -3.18 4.16 -3.83
CA ALA A 64 -4.35 3.88 -4.63
C ALA A 64 -5.27 2.83 -3.96
N CYS A 65 -4.70 1.74 -3.43
CA CYS A 65 -5.45 0.73 -2.70
C CYS A 65 -6.11 1.28 -1.43
N ILE A 66 -5.45 2.17 -0.68
CA ILE A 66 -6.04 2.82 0.51
C ILE A 66 -7.24 3.68 0.11
N VAL A 67 -7.12 4.49 -0.93
CA VAL A 67 -8.23 5.34 -1.42
C VAL A 67 -9.40 4.46 -1.88
N LEU A 68 -9.11 3.40 -2.63
CA LEU A 68 -10.13 2.48 -3.11
C LEU A 68 -10.84 1.77 -1.95
N ALA A 69 -10.10 1.20 -1.01
CA ALA A 69 -10.66 0.50 0.14
C ALA A 69 -11.47 1.43 1.05
N ALA A 70 -10.99 2.66 1.30
CA ALA A 70 -11.73 3.64 2.07
C ALA A 70 -13.09 3.98 1.43
N LYS A 71 -13.16 4.03 0.09
CA LYS A 71 -14.44 4.20 -0.63
C LYS A 71 -15.31 2.95 -0.53
N THR A 72 -14.74 1.76 -0.72
CA THR A 72 -15.48 0.48 -0.66
C THR A 72 -16.08 0.21 0.72
N GLU A 73 -15.38 0.59 1.79
CA GLU A 73 -15.83 0.38 3.17
C GLU A 73 -16.53 1.62 3.76
N GLU A 74 -17.15 2.45 2.92
CA GLU A 74 -17.97 3.62 3.32
C GLU A 74 -17.27 4.56 4.33
N SER A 75 -15.96 4.69 4.22
CA SER A 75 -15.11 5.56 5.06
C SER A 75 -14.20 6.48 4.22
N PRO A 76 -14.72 7.15 3.17
CA PRO A 76 -13.91 7.86 2.21
C PRO A 76 -13.11 8.99 2.85
N LYS A 77 -11.89 9.21 2.34
CA LYS A 77 -11.03 10.33 2.69
C LYS A 77 -10.77 11.17 1.46
N LYS A 78 -10.53 12.47 1.66
CA LYS A 78 -10.11 13.36 0.57
C LYS A 78 -8.80 12.85 0.00
N LEU A 79 -8.71 12.75 -1.32
CA LEU A 79 -7.53 12.22 -2.01
C LEU A 79 -6.25 12.98 -1.62
N THR A 80 -6.32 14.31 -1.57
CA THR A 80 -5.20 15.17 -1.16
C THR A 80 -4.69 14.82 0.24
N THR A 81 -5.60 14.66 1.21
CA THR A 81 -5.25 14.24 2.58
C THR A 81 -4.57 12.87 2.59
N VAL A 82 -5.04 11.91 1.80
CA VAL A 82 -4.41 10.58 1.73
C VAL A 82 -3.00 10.69 1.16
N ILE A 83 -2.82 11.45 0.07
CA ILE A 83 -1.52 11.66 -0.57
C ILE A 83 -0.55 12.33 0.40
N ASP A 84 -0.96 13.41 1.06
CA ASP A 84 -0.10 14.18 1.97
C ASP A 84 0.39 13.34 3.16
N GLU A 85 -0.51 12.60 3.81
CA GLU A 85 -0.14 11.75 4.95
C GLU A 85 0.73 10.57 4.52
N CYS A 86 0.41 9.95 3.39
CA CYS A 86 1.23 8.87 2.82
C CYS A 86 2.63 9.35 2.42
N HIS A 87 2.75 10.55 1.86
CA HIS A 87 4.03 11.15 1.50
C HIS A 87 4.89 11.40 2.75
N LYS A 88 4.32 12.00 3.81
CA LYS A 88 5.01 12.19 5.10
C LYS A 88 5.52 10.87 5.68
N LEU A 89 4.71 9.81 5.63
CA LEU A 89 5.09 8.48 6.11
C LEU A 89 6.22 7.86 5.26
N LYS A 90 6.16 7.98 3.94
CA LYS A 90 7.21 7.49 3.03
C LYS A 90 8.54 8.17 3.33
N VAL A 91 8.55 9.49 3.52
CA VAL A 91 9.76 10.25 3.86
C VAL A 91 10.34 9.83 5.22
N ARG A 92 9.49 9.72 6.25
CA ARG A 92 9.93 9.28 7.59
C ARG A 92 10.54 7.88 7.58
N GLY A 93 9.94 6.95 6.82
CA GLY A 93 10.43 5.57 6.72
C GLY A 93 11.67 5.39 5.82
N MET A 94 12.08 6.41 5.05
CA MET A 94 13.34 6.42 4.30
C MET A 94 14.50 7.05 5.08
N GLN A 95 14.21 7.73 6.21
CA GLN A 95 15.20 8.37 7.07
C GLN A 95 15.64 7.48 8.26
N ALA A 96 15.04 6.31 8.42
CA ALA A 96 15.33 5.31 9.46
C ALA A 96 15.80 4.00 8.82
#